data_AF-A0A1T4ZA16-F1
#
_entry.id   AF-A0A1T4ZA16-F1
#
_cell.length_a   1.000
_cell.length_b   1.000
_cell.length_c   1.000
_cell.angle_alpha   90.00
_cell.angle_beta   90.00
_cell.angle_gamma   90.00
#
_symmetry.space_group_name_H-M   'P 1'
#
loop_
_entity.id
_entity.type
_entity.pdbx_description
1 polymer ?
#
loop_
_entity_poly.entity_id
_entity_poly.type
_entity_poly.pdbx_seq_one_letter_code
_entity_poly.pdbx_strand_id
1 'polypeptide(L)' 'MVTLKTQLTLDEFLILPETDLNYELINGEAISKMAPKRFHSRLTGTLYTLLTQWCQNRGEVGIEWYEHCSFSLSF' A
#
# COMPACT_ATOMS: atom_id res chain seq x y z
N MET A 1 -13.67 -32.34 -4.93
CA MET A 1 -13.54 -31.33 -3.87
C MET A 1 -12.20 -30.66 -4.08
N VAL A 2 -12.19 -29.38 -4.45
CA VAL A 2 -10.96 -28.64 -4.75
C VAL A 2 -10.34 -28.20 -3.43
N THR A 3 -9.10 -28.61 -3.19
CA THR A 3 -8.32 -28.22 -2.01
C THR A 3 -8.01 -26.72 -2.13
N LEU A 4 -8.69 -25.89 -1.35
CA LEU A 4 -8.36 -24.47 -1.22
C LEU A 4 -7.00 -24.38 -0.52
N LYS A 5 -5.93 -24.07 -1.27
CA LYS A 5 -4.66 -23.64 -0.69
C LYS A 5 -4.97 -22.38 0.14
N THR A 6 -5.01 -22.53 1.45
CA THR A 6 -5.45 -21.49 2.41
C THR A 6 -4.37 -20.46 2.74
N GLN A 7 -3.17 -20.57 2.16
CA GLN A 7 -2.06 -19.67 2.46
C GLN A 7 -1.19 -19.46 1.22
N LEU A 8 -1.21 -18.25 0.67
CA LEU A 8 -0.31 -17.77 -0.38
C LEU A 8 1.05 -17.42 0.21
N THR A 9 2.11 -17.87 -0.45
CA THR A 9 3.47 -17.35 -0.23
C THR A 9 3.65 -16.02 -0.98
N LEU A 10 4.69 -15.25 -0.61
CA LEU A 10 5.02 -14.00 -1.29
C LEU A 10 5.30 -14.21 -2.78
N ASP A 11 6.07 -15.25 -3.13
CA ASP A 11 6.40 -15.55 -4.53
C ASP A 11 5.15 -15.92 -5.33
N GLU A 12 4.27 -16.76 -4.75
CA GLU A 12 2.99 -17.11 -5.40
C GLU A 12 2.09 -15.87 -5.59
N PHE A 13 2.10 -14.92 -4.63
CA PHE A 13 1.36 -13.68 -4.73
C PHE A 13 1.90 -12.76 -5.84
N LEU A 14 3.22 -12.63 -5.97
CA LEU A 14 3.85 -11.77 -6.99
C LEU A 14 3.69 -12.30 -8.42
N ILE A 15 3.42 -13.60 -8.59
CA ILE A 15 3.17 -14.24 -9.90
C ILE A 15 1.69 -14.18 -10.29
N LEU A 16 0.79 -13.71 -9.41
CA LEU A 16 -0.62 -13.52 -9.74
C LEU A 16 -0.76 -12.53 -10.91
N PRO A 17 -1.74 -12.74 -11.80
CA PRO A 17 -1.98 -11.81 -12.90
C PRO A 17 -2.32 -10.43 -12.36
N GLU A 18 -1.76 -9.38 -12.96
CA GLU A 18 -2.17 -8.01 -12.67
C GLU A 18 -3.66 -7.86 -13.03
N THR A 19 -4.44 -7.33 -12.08
CA THR A 19 -5.87 -7.04 -12.26
C THR A 19 -6.13 -5.57 -11.97
N ASP A 20 -7.29 -5.06 -12.37
CA ASP A 20 -7.72 -3.69 -12.05
C ASP A 20 -7.93 -3.45 -10.53
N LEU A 21 -7.96 -4.53 -9.74
CA LEU A 21 -8.03 -4.48 -8.29
C LEU A 21 -6.65 -4.68 -7.68
N ASN A 22 -6.33 -3.83 -6.73
CA ASN A 22 -5.09 -3.93 -5.98
C ASN A 22 -5.30 -4.90 -4.83
N TYR A 23 -4.41 -5.85 -4.68
CA TYR A 23 -4.42 -6.80 -3.57
C TYR A 23 -3.21 -6.55 -2.68
N GLU A 24 -3.37 -6.80 -1.39
CA GLU A 24 -2.29 -6.82 -0.40
C GLU A 24 -2.21 -8.22 0.20
N LEU A 25 -0.99 -8.75 0.30
CA LEU A 25 -0.77 -10.04 0.95
C LEU A 25 -0.70 -9.84 2.47
N ILE A 26 -1.74 -10.25 3.18
CA ILE A 26 -1.85 -10.13 4.64
C ILE A 26 -2.01 -11.51 5.22
N ASN A 27 -1.05 -11.95 6.05
CA ASN A 27 -1.04 -13.28 6.67
C ASN A 27 -1.27 -14.41 5.63
N GLY A 28 -0.68 -14.29 4.44
CA GLY A 28 -0.83 -15.28 3.38
C GLY A 28 -2.21 -15.29 2.69
N GLU A 29 -3.00 -14.25 2.84
CA GLU A 29 -4.23 -14.04 2.07
C GLU A 29 -4.09 -12.79 1.20
N ALA A 30 -4.51 -12.88 -0.06
CA ALA A 30 -4.59 -11.72 -0.95
C ALA A 30 -5.90 -10.97 -0.67
N ILE A 31 -5.82 -9.82 -0.01
CA ILE A 31 -6.97 -9.00 0.38
C ILE A 31 -7.06 -7.81 -0.56
N SER A 32 -8.22 -7.61 -1.20
CA SER A 32 -8.41 -6.47 -2.11
C SER A 32 -8.41 -5.15 -1.34
N LYS A 33 -7.60 -4.21 -1.78
CA LYS A 33 -7.64 -2.81 -1.43
C LYS A 33 -8.99 -2.22 -1.84
N MET A 34 -9.66 -1.54 -0.90
CA MET A 34 -10.81 -0.71 -1.28
C MET A 34 -10.31 0.46 -2.12
N ALA A 35 -10.94 0.71 -3.28
CA ALA A 35 -10.64 1.91 -4.06
C ALA A 35 -10.80 3.18 -3.19
N PRO A 36 -9.81 4.09 -3.21
CA PRO A 36 -9.83 5.25 -2.34
C PRO A 36 -11.03 6.15 -2.67
N LYS A 37 -11.91 6.35 -1.69
CA LYS A 37 -13.04 7.27 -1.81
C LYS A 37 -12.54 8.71 -1.75
N ARG A 38 -13.25 9.65 -2.38
CA ARG A 38 -12.88 11.08 -2.47
C ARG A 38 -12.41 11.70 -1.15
N PHE A 39 -13.05 11.37 -0.03
CA PHE A 39 -12.67 11.86 1.29
C PHE A 39 -11.28 11.35 1.70
N HIS A 40 -11.02 10.06 1.52
CA HIS A 40 -9.74 9.45 1.81
C HIS A 40 -8.63 10.09 0.98
N SER A 41 -8.81 10.26 -0.33
CA SER A 41 -7.82 10.92 -1.19
C SER A 41 -7.49 12.35 -0.75
N ARG A 42 -8.50 13.12 -0.33
CA ARG A 42 -8.29 14.50 0.17
C ARG A 42 -7.52 14.52 1.49
N LEU A 43 -7.83 13.60 2.39
CA LEU A 43 -7.13 13.48 3.66
C LEU A 43 -5.67 13.09 3.44
N THR A 44 -5.41 12.06 2.62
CA THR A 44 -4.06 11.61 2.27
C THR A 44 -3.25 12.75 1.64
N GLY A 45 -3.82 13.51 0.70
CA GLY A 45 -3.13 14.65 0.10
C GLY A 45 -2.81 15.78 1.09
N THR A 46 -3.72 16.07 2.03
CA THR A 46 -3.50 17.08 3.07
C THR A 46 -2.39 16.63 4.01
N LEU A 47 -2.45 15.38 4.49
CA LEU A 47 -1.45 14.81 5.39
C LEU A 47 -0.07 14.77 4.74
N TYR A 48 0.01 14.33 3.49
CA TYR A 48 1.23 14.34 2.71
C TYR A 48 1.86 15.73 2.67
N THR A 49 1.07 16.76 2.33
CA THR A 49 1.55 18.15 2.26
C THR A 49 2.16 18.60 3.59
N LEU A 50 1.50 18.30 4.71
CA LEU A 50 1.99 18.65 6.04
C LEU A 50 3.31 17.94 6.37
N LEU A 51 3.40 16.64 6.05
CA LEU A 51 4.61 15.85 6.28
C LEU A 51 5.76 16.32 5.39
N THR A 52 5.53 16.59 4.10
CA THR A 52 6.54 17.11 3.19
C THR A 52 7.09 18.46 3.67
N GLN A 53 6.22 19.36 4.16
CA GLN A 53 6.65 20.63 4.75
C GLN A 53 7.50 20.41 6.01
N TRP A 54 7.11 19.48 6.87
CA TRP A 54 7.87 19.15 8.08
C TRP A 54 9.23 18.51 7.79
N CYS A 55 9.31 17.66 6.76
CA CYS A 55 10.54 16.99 6.33
C CYS A 55 11.50 17.87 5.51
N GLN A 56 11.18 19.15 5.25
CA GLN A 56 12.08 20.04 4.52
C GLN A 56 13.47 20.07 5.16
N ASN A 57 14.50 19.72 4.36
CA ASN A 57 15.91 19.59 4.77
C ASN A 57 16.19 18.44 5.77
N ARG A 58 15.29 17.47 5.89
CA ARG A 58 15.40 16.31 6.79
C ARG A 58 15.16 14.96 6.08
N GLY A 59 14.95 14.98 4.77
CA GLY A 59 14.65 13.81 3.97
C GLY A 59 13.47 14.06 3.02
N GLU A 60 12.93 12.97 2.48
CA GLU A 60 11.83 13.00 1.51
C GLU A 60 10.59 12.34 2.10
N VAL A 61 9.43 12.80 1.65
CA VAL A 61 8.14 12.15 1.93
C VAL A 61 7.59 11.75 0.58
N GLY A 62 7.31 10.46 0.40
CA GLY A 62 6.57 9.93 -0.73
C GLY A 62 5.13 9.63 -0.31
N ILE A 63 4.16 9.94 -1.17
CA ILE A 63 2.93 9.16 -1.17
C ILE A 63 3.34 7.86 -1.84
N GLU A 64 3.58 6.80 -1.06
CA GLU A 64 3.99 5.54 -1.68
C GLU A 64 2.94 5.12 -2.70
N TRP A 65 3.42 4.88 -3.91
CA TRP A 65 2.76 4.07 -4.92
C TRP A 65 2.32 2.80 -4.21
N TYR A 66 1.01 2.64 -4.05
CA TYR A 66 0.40 1.62 -3.21
C TYR A 66 0.71 1.73 -1.71
N GLU A 67 -0.10 2.55 -1.03
CA GLU A 67 -0.96 2.07 0.07
C GLU A 67 -0.28 1.54 1.36
N HIS A 68 1.05 1.55 1.45
CA HIS A 68 1.84 1.35 2.65
C HIS A 68 2.50 2.66 3.07
N CYS A 69 2.24 3.11 4.29
CA CYS A 69 2.89 4.29 4.85
C CYS A 69 4.18 3.84 5.54
N SER A 70 5.29 3.77 4.79
CA SER A 70 6.61 3.50 5.34
C SER A 70 7.33 4.81 5.67
N PHE A 71 7.44 5.15 6.95
CA PHE A 71 8.32 6.23 7.41
C PHE A 71 9.77 5.74 7.38
N SER A 72 10.46 5.90 6.25
CA SER A 72 11.92 5.74 6.22
C SER A 72 12.58 7.05 6.65
N LEU A 73 12.91 7.18 7.94
CA LEU A 73 13.95 8.12 8.38
C LEU A 73 15.30 7.55 7.92
N SER A 74 15.65 7.81 6.66
CA SER A 74 17.03 7.66 6.22
C SER A 74 17.80 8.88 6.75
N PHE A 75 18.62 8.67 7.77
CA PHE A 75 19.67 9.59 8.21
C PHE A 75 20.89 9.46 7.30
#